data_AF-A0A9D5KZS8-F1
#
_entry.id   AF-A0A9D5KZS8-F1
#
_cell.length_a   1.000
_cell.length_b   1.000
_cell.length_c   1.000
_cell.angle_alpha   90.00
_cell.angle_beta   90.00
_cell.angle_gamma   90.00
#
_symmetry.space_group_name_H-M   'P 1'
#
loop_
_entity.id
_entity.type
_entity.pdbx_description
1 polymer ?
#
loop_
_entity_poly.entity_id
_entity_poly.type
_entity_poly.pdbx_seq_one_letter_code
_entity_poly.pdbx_strand_id
1 'polypeptide(L)'
;MKILHLSDTHGAHNRLRELPEADVVVHSGDFCMVGEECEALDFLNWFCDLPYRHKIFICGNHDSCLYGANIDGLDSNVHYLCNSSIEIDGLKFYGVPMFMEDCVSNRQVRNYAQIPADTDILITHSPAFGILDLDDSIDGEIIHYGSEDILERVMKIHPRAHLFGHIHRRHGLTEQNGIIFSNGAIMNEDYSKLNIPNLIEI
;
A
#
# COMPACT_ATOMS: atom_id res chain seq x y z
N MET A 1 -16.33 8.92 -2.60
CA MET A 1 -15.02 9.04 -3.27
C MET A 1 -14.65 7.68 -3.83
N LYS A 2 -14.18 7.64 -5.07
CA LYS A 2 -13.74 6.42 -5.74
C LYS A 2 -12.22 6.32 -5.71
N ILE A 3 -11.70 5.23 -5.15
CA ILE A 3 -10.27 4.99 -4.98
C ILE A 3 -9.86 3.81 -5.86
N LEU A 4 -8.89 4.02 -6.75
CA LEU A 4 -8.19 2.95 -7.45
C LEU A 4 -6.98 2.52 -6.60
N HIS A 5 -6.95 1.27 -6.16
CA HIS A 5 -5.90 0.77 -5.29
C HIS A 5 -5.03 -0.27 -6.00
N LEU A 6 -3.72 -0.01 -5.98
CA LEU A 6 -2.63 -0.82 -6.53
C LEU A 6 -1.58 -1.06 -5.44
N SER A 7 -0.79 -2.11 -5.60
CA SER A 7 0.40 -2.41 -4.81
C SER A 7 1.25 -3.43 -5.55
N ASP A 8 2.49 -3.67 -5.11
CA ASP A 8 3.33 -4.81 -5.53
C ASP A 8 3.40 -4.93 -7.05
N THR A 9 3.65 -3.80 -7.72
CA THR A 9 3.80 -3.79 -9.17
C THR A 9 5.16 -4.33 -9.59
N HIS A 10 6.19 -4.26 -8.74
CA HIS A 10 7.52 -4.82 -8.98
C HIS A 10 8.08 -4.52 -10.38
N GLY A 11 8.06 -3.25 -10.78
CA GLY A 11 8.53 -2.77 -12.08
C GLY A 11 7.60 -3.10 -13.26
N ALA A 12 6.45 -3.72 -13.00
CA ALA A 12 5.51 -4.16 -14.04
C ALA A 12 4.39 -3.14 -14.33
N HIS A 13 4.42 -1.96 -13.72
CA HIS A 13 3.37 -0.92 -13.83
C HIS A 13 3.08 -0.50 -15.28
N ASN A 14 4.08 -0.48 -16.16
CA ASN A 14 3.90 -0.18 -17.59
C ASN A 14 3.02 -1.20 -18.36
N ARG A 15 2.76 -2.38 -17.77
CA ARG A 15 1.84 -3.39 -18.33
C ARG A 15 0.38 -3.14 -17.94
N LEU A 16 0.11 -2.29 -16.95
CA LEU A 16 -1.23 -1.90 -16.55
C LEU A 16 -1.80 -0.91 -17.58
N ARG A 17 -2.56 -1.46 -18.53
CA ARG A 17 -3.27 -0.69 -19.55
C ARG A 17 -4.74 -0.55 -19.14
N GLU A 18 -5.34 0.58 -19.50
CA GLU A 18 -6.78 0.82 -19.30
C GLU A 18 -7.21 0.76 -17.84
N LEU A 19 -6.47 1.45 -16.96
CA LEU A 19 -6.87 1.60 -15.57
C LEU A 19 -8.24 2.31 -15.46
N PRO A 20 -9.11 1.88 -14.54
CA PRO A 20 -10.44 2.45 -14.39
C PRO A 20 -10.39 3.91 -13.92
N GLU A 21 -11.43 4.67 -14.26
CA GLU A 21 -11.62 6.03 -13.72
C GLU A 21 -11.85 5.98 -12.19
N ALA A 22 -11.18 6.89 -11.48
CA ALA A 22 -11.24 7.08 -10.04
C ALA A 22 -10.90 8.53 -9.68
N ASP A 23 -11.25 8.95 -8.46
CA ASP A 23 -10.91 10.28 -7.94
C ASP A 23 -9.45 10.32 -7.46
N VAL A 24 -9.01 9.24 -6.82
CA VAL A 24 -7.68 9.06 -6.24
C VAL A 24 -7.11 7.71 -6.65
N VAL A 25 -5.85 7.66 -7.08
CA VAL A 25 -5.09 6.40 -7.20
C VAL A 25 -4.14 6.27 -6.01
N VAL A 26 -4.06 5.07 -5.43
CA VAL A 26 -3.18 4.74 -4.31
C VAL A 26 -2.29 3.56 -4.69
N HIS A 27 -0.97 3.68 -4.48
CA HIS A 27 -0.02 2.57 -4.58
C HIS A 27 0.57 2.23 -3.20
N SER A 28 0.26 1.07 -2.63
CA SER A 28 0.63 0.71 -1.24
C SER A 28 1.99 0.03 -1.07
N GLY A 29 2.93 0.28 -1.99
CA GLY A 29 4.35 -0.12 -1.88
C GLY A 29 4.76 -1.20 -2.88
N ASP A 30 6.06 -1.49 -2.91
CA ASP A 30 6.70 -2.49 -3.78
C ASP A 30 6.49 -2.20 -5.27
N PHE A 31 6.81 -0.96 -5.66
CA PHE A 31 6.90 -0.64 -7.09
C PHE A 31 8.26 -1.01 -7.68
N CYS A 32 9.31 -1.15 -6.87
CA CYS A 32 10.60 -1.70 -7.27
C CYS A 32 10.62 -3.24 -7.19
N MET A 33 11.51 -3.89 -7.94
CA MET A 33 11.77 -5.33 -7.80
C MET A 33 12.96 -5.59 -6.90
N VAL A 34 14.02 -4.78 -6.97
CA VAL A 34 15.24 -4.97 -6.18
C VAL A 34 15.67 -3.72 -5.42
N GLY A 35 15.00 -2.60 -5.65
CA GLY A 35 15.21 -1.36 -4.92
C GLY A 35 16.30 -0.49 -5.53
N GLU A 36 16.46 -0.53 -6.85
CA GLU A 36 17.35 0.39 -7.56
C GLU A 36 16.66 1.73 -7.82
N GLU A 37 17.43 2.83 -7.78
CA GLU A 37 16.90 4.18 -8.07
C GLU A 37 16.29 4.27 -9.48
N CYS A 38 16.81 3.51 -10.44
CA CYS A 38 16.29 3.49 -11.80
C CYS A 38 14.86 2.90 -11.87
N GLU A 39 14.54 1.92 -11.01
CA GLU A 39 13.19 1.34 -10.91
C GLU A 39 12.21 2.35 -10.30
N ALA A 40 12.63 3.03 -9.23
CA ALA A 40 11.84 4.08 -8.61
C ALA A 40 11.56 5.24 -9.57
N LEU A 41 12.56 5.66 -10.36
CA LEU A 41 12.38 6.70 -11.38
C LEU A 41 11.42 6.26 -12.50
N ASP A 42 11.50 5.01 -12.97
CA ASP A 42 10.57 4.47 -13.96
C ASP A 42 9.13 4.44 -13.42
N PHE A 43 8.93 4.00 -12.17
CA PHE A 43 7.64 4.06 -11.50
C PHE A 43 7.13 5.49 -11.38
N LEU A 44 7.96 6.44 -10.90
CA LEU A 44 7.54 7.82 -10.71
C LEU A 44 7.15 8.50 -12.02
N ASN A 45 7.88 8.26 -13.11
CA ASN A 45 7.51 8.78 -14.44
C ASN A 45 6.11 8.27 -14.84
N TRP A 46 5.88 6.96 -14.73
CA TRP A 46 4.58 6.38 -15.04
C TRP A 46 3.46 6.90 -14.13
N PHE A 47 3.70 6.93 -12.81
CA PHE A 47 2.70 7.29 -11.82
C PHE A 47 2.29 8.76 -11.90
N CYS A 48 3.27 9.64 -12.15
CA CYS A 48 3.02 11.07 -12.37
C CYS A 48 2.22 11.33 -13.66
N ASP A 49 2.38 10.52 -14.70
CA ASP A 49 1.66 10.69 -15.97
C ASP A 49 0.20 10.20 -15.94
N LEU A 50 -0.22 9.46 -14.90
CA LEU A 50 -1.60 8.96 -14.81
C LEU A 50 -2.62 10.12 -14.73
N PRO A 51 -3.82 10.00 -15.31
CA PRO A 51 -4.78 11.10 -15.40
C PRO A 51 -5.65 11.29 -14.13
N TYR A 52 -5.20 10.85 -12.96
CA TYR A 52 -5.94 10.96 -11.70
C TYR A 52 -5.75 12.32 -11.03
N ARG A 53 -6.83 12.85 -10.43
CA ARG A 53 -6.81 14.15 -9.75
C ARG A 53 -5.83 14.16 -8.60
N HIS A 54 -5.75 13.08 -7.82
CA HIS A 54 -4.75 12.86 -6.79
C HIS A 54 -4.13 11.47 -6.90
N LYS A 55 -2.83 11.38 -6.56
CA LYS A 55 -2.05 10.15 -6.59
C LYS A 55 -1.29 10.02 -5.28
N ILE A 56 -1.46 8.92 -4.57
CA ILE A 56 -0.79 8.65 -3.30
C ILE A 56 0.07 7.41 -3.45
N PHE A 57 1.29 7.42 -2.92
CA PHE A 57 2.06 6.20 -2.79
C PHE A 57 2.84 6.15 -1.47
N ILE A 58 3.13 4.94 -1.03
CA ILE A 58 4.09 4.64 0.05
C ILE A 58 5.15 3.68 -0.47
N CYS A 59 6.21 3.46 0.30
CA CYS A 59 7.22 2.43 0.03
C CYS A 59 6.83 1.09 0.67
N GLY A 60 7.16 -0.01 0.00
CA GLY A 60 7.20 -1.36 0.56
C GLY A 60 8.64 -1.84 0.78
N ASN A 61 8.81 -3.13 1.09
CA ASN A 61 10.11 -3.72 1.42
C ASN A 61 11.08 -3.85 0.24
N HIS A 62 10.61 -3.70 -0.99
CA HIS A 62 11.45 -3.65 -2.19
C HIS A 62 11.90 -2.24 -2.57
N ASP A 63 11.38 -1.19 -1.95
CA ASP A 63 11.65 0.21 -2.34
C ASP A 63 12.80 0.85 -1.53
N SER A 64 13.83 0.07 -1.18
CA SER A 64 14.90 0.47 -0.25
C SER A 64 15.73 1.67 -0.71
N CYS A 65 15.81 1.95 -2.03
CA CYS A 65 16.45 3.16 -2.56
C CYS A 65 15.87 4.47 -2.00
N LEU A 66 14.63 4.44 -1.50
CA LEU A 66 13.98 5.61 -0.90
C LEU A 66 14.11 5.67 0.62
N TYR A 67 14.82 4.72 1.26
CA TYR A 67 15.01 4.75 2.71
C TYR A 67 15.82 5.97 3.16
N GLY A 68 15.16 6.90 3.86
CA GLY A 68 15.77 8.16 4.29
C GLY A 68 16.00 9.17 3.15
N ALA A 69 15.50 8.87 1.95
CA ALA A 69 15.55 9.81 0.83
C ALA A 69 14.55 10.95 1.03
N ASN A 70 14.89 12.12 0.48
CA ASN A 70 13.93 13.21 0.29
C ASN A 70 13.46 13.19 -1.17
N ILE A 71 12.14 13.13 -1.38
CA ILE A 71 11.56 13.15 -2.73
C ILE A 71 11.06 14.57 -3.00
N ASP A 72 11.84 15.33 -3.77
CA ASP A 72 11.50 16.68 -4.21
C ASP A 72 11.04 16.66 -5.68
N GLY A 73 10.30 17.70 -6.09
CA GLY A 73 9.96 17.92 -7.50
C GLY A 73 8.76 17.12 -8.01
N LEU A 74 8.02 16.44 -7.13
CA LEU A 74 6.72 15.87 -7.47
C LEU A 74 5.70 16.97 -7.80
N ASP A 75 4.80 16.68 -8.74
CA ASP A 75 3.64 17.53 -9.00
C ASP A 75 2.80 17.68 -7.73
N SER A 76 2.09 18.82 -7.61
CA SER A 76 1.32 19.16 -6.41
C SER A 76 0.21 18.17 -6.06
N ASN A 77 -0.16 17.28 -6.99
CA ASN A 77 -1.17 16.24 -6.82
C ASN A 77 -0.61 14.82 -6.67
N VAL A 78 0.71 14.69 -6.55
CA VAL A 78 1.40 13.42 -6.26
C VAL A 78 1.94 13.48 -4.84
N HIS A 79 1.55 12.52 -4.02
CA HIS A 79 1.76 12.54 -2.58
C HIS A 79 2.51 11.28 -2.15
N TYR A 80 3.78 11.42 -1.82
CA TYR A 80 4.52 10.40 -1.10
C TYR A 80 4.20 10.48 0.39
N LEU A 81 3.71 9.39 0.99
CA LEU A 81 3.47 9.32 2.43
C LEU A 81 4.51 8.42 3.10
N CYS A 82 5.13 8.94 4.16
CA CYS A 82 6.13 8.23 4.95
C CYS A 82 5.93 8.58 6.42
N ASN A 83 5.09 7.79 7.11
CA ASN A 83 4.62 8.10 8.46
C ASN A 83 4.00 9.51 8.54
N SER A 84 3.20 9.84 7.52
CA SER A 84 2.63 11.17 7.32
C SER A 84 1.22 11.06 6.73
N SER A 85 0.51 12.20 6.66
CA SER A 85 -0.84 12.26 6.09
C SER A 85 -1.01 13.36 5.07
N ILE A 86 -2.07 13.20 4.28
CA ILE A 86 -2.66 14.23 3.43
C ILE A 86 -4.18 14.20 3.62
N GLU A 87 -4.82 15.36 3.52
CA GLU A 87 -6.28 15.47 3.49
C GLU A 87 -6.74 15.75 2.06
N ILE A 88 -7.66 14.94 1.54
CA ILE A 88 -8.22 15.08 0.20
C ILE A 88 -9.74 15.01 0.32
N ASP A 89 -10.42 16.06 -0.15
CA ASP A 89 -11.88 16.21 -0.13
C ASP A 89 -12.50 15.85 1.26
N GLY A 90 -11.82 16.23 2.34
CA GLY A 90 -12.25 16.04 3.73
C GLY A 90 -11.96 14.66 4.34
N LEU A 91 -11.24 13.78 3.65
CA LEU A 91 -10.78 12.49 4.17
C LEU A 91 -9.27 12.52 4.45
N LYS A 92 -8.86 12.08 5.63
CA LYS A 92 -7.44 11.95 6.01
C LYS A 92 -6.89 10.59 5.58
N PHE A 93 -5.94 10.61 4.67
CA PHE A 93 -5.12 9.46 4.28
C PHE A 93 -3.84 9.46 5.12
N TYR A 94 -3.50 8.35 5.76
CA TYR A 94 -2.25 8.20 6.50
C TYR A 94 -1.46 7.00 5.98
N GLY A 95 -0.18 7.22 5.63
CA GLY A 95 0.68 6.21 5.02
C GLY A 95 1.83 5.80 5.92
N VAL A 96 2.02 4.48 6.09
CA VAL A 96 3.17 3.88 6.79
C VAL A 96 3.92 2.96 5.82
N PRO A 97 5.15 3.30 5.42
CA PRO A 97 5.93 2.44 4.54
C PRO A 97 6.45 1.22 5.31
N MET A 98 6.93 0.19 4.60
CA MET A 98 7.61 -0.96 5.20
C MET A 98 9.05 -1.04 4.70
N PHE A 99 10.00 -0.49 5.45
CA PHE A 99 11.42 -0.69 5.18
C PHE A 99 11.96 -1.84 6.03
N MET A 100 12.78 -2.71 5.44
CA MET A 100 13.34 -3.86 6.15
C MET A 100 14.19 -3.45 7.36
N GLU A 101 14.91 -2.32 7.26
CA GLU A 101 15.66 -1.70 8.34
C GLU A 101 14.78 -1.37 9.54
N ASP A 102 13.60 -0.77 9.30
CA ASP A 102 12.66 -0.38 10.35
C ASP A 102 11.99 -1.61 10.99
N CYS A 103 11.74 -2.67 10.22
CA CYS A 103 11.24 -3.96 10.72
C CYS A 103 12.25 -4.61 11.68
N VAL A 104 13.52 -4.68 11.29
CA VAL A 104 14.59 -5.30 12.12
C VAL A 104 14.87 -4.47 13.38
N SER A 105 14.76 -3.14 13.32
CA SER A 105 15.07 -2.27 14.46
C SER A 105 13.90 -2.03 15.42
N ASN A 106 12.75 -2.72 15.26
CA ASN A 106 11.48 -2.46 15.96
C ASN A 106 10.94 -1.02 15.75
N ARG A 107 11.45 -0.28 14.77
CA ARG A 107 10.93 1.06 14.45
C ARG A 107 9.57 0.96 13.77
N GLN A 108 9.34 -0.10 13.00
CA GLN A 108 8.08 -0.37 12.32
C GLN A 108 6.91 -0.47 13.31
N VAL A 109 7.07 -1.22 14.41
CA VAL A 109 6.06 -1.33 15.47
C VAL A 109 5.72 0.05 16.07
N ARG A 110 6.74 0.89 16.29
CA ARG A 110 6.54 2.26 16.79
C ARG A 110 5.83 3.16 15.79
N ASN A 111 6.06 2.95 14.50
CA ASN A 111 5.36 3.68 13.44
C ASN A 111 3.87 3.32 13.45
N TYR A 112 3.53 2.03 13.55
CA TYR A 112 2.13 1.57 13.67
C TYR A 112 1.43 2.14 14.91
N ALA A 113 2.09 2.13 16.07
CA ALA A 113 1.54 2.69 17.30
C ALA A 113 1.24 4.21 17.20
N GLN A 114 1.93 4.93 16.31
CA GLN A 114 1.80 6.38 16.12
C GLN A 114 0.80 6.79 15.03
N ILE A 115 0.20 5.86 14.29
CA ILE A 115 -0.88 6.16 13.33
C ILE A 115 -1.93 7.03 14.03
N PRO A 116 -2.36 8.19 13.50
CA PRO A 116 -3.32 9.07 14.16
C PRO A 116 -4.72 8.47 14.31
N ALA A 117 -5.44 8.87 15.36
CA ALA A 117 -6.79 8.36 15.64
C ALA A 117 -7.87 8.91 14.70
N ASP A 118 -7.59 10.00 14.00
CA ASP A 118 -8.48 10.66 13.03
C ASP A 118 -8.17 10.24 11.58
N THR A 119 -7.52 9.08 11.40
CA THR A 119 -7.24 8.51 10.06
C THR A 119 -8.52 7.93 9.47
N ASP A 120 -8.98 8.45 8.33
CA ASP A 120 -10.11 7.89 7.59
C ASP A 120 -9.69 6.72 6.70
N ILE A 121 -8.56 6.85 6.01
CA ILE A 121 -8.01 5.84 5.10
C ILE A 121 -6.58 5.53 5.53
N LEU A 122 -6.35 4.30 5.98
CA LEU A 122 -5.02 3.83 6.35
C LEU A 122 -4.35 3.15 5.16
N ILE A 123 -3.09 3.48 4.90
CA ILE A 123 -2.25 2.84 3.89
C ILE A 123 -1.01 2.27 4.58
N THR A 124 -0.85 0.95 4.53
CA THR A 124 0.37 0.26 4.99
C THR A 124 0.80 -0.70 3.92
N HIS A 125 2.08 -1.07 3.86
CA HIS A 125 2.46 -2.14 2.93
C HIS A 125 2.04 -3.52 3.47
N SER A 126 2.33 -3.79 4.75
CA SER A 126 1.92 -5.04 5.41
C SER A 126 0.41 -5.10 5.69
N PRO A 127 -0.23 -6.28 5.60
CA PRO A 127 -1.61 -6.47 6.02
C PRO A 127 -1.77 -6.45 7.55
N ALA A 128 -3.01 -6.25 8.01
CA ALA A 128 -3.40 -6.54 9.39
C ALA A 128 -3.49 -8.07 9.60
N PHE A 129 -3.09 -8.55 10.78
CA PHE A 129 -3.17 -9.98 11.11
C PHE A 129 -4.57 -10.56 10.89
N GLY A 130 -4.65 -11.70 10.21
CA GLY A 130 -5.89 -12.39 9.88
C GLY A 130 -6.71 -11.78 8.75
N ILE A 131 -6.24 -10.70 8.11
CA ILE A 131 -6.95 -10.00 7.04
C ILE A 131 -6.17 -10.11 5.74
N LEU A 132 -6.61 -10.99 4.84
CA LEU A 132 -6.00 -11.19 3.51
C LEU A 132 -4.46 -11.38 3.59
N ASP A 133 -3.99 -12.06 4.64
CA ASP A 133 -2.56 -12.12 5.01
C ASP A 133 -1.97 -13.54 4.98
N LEU A 134 -2.76 -14.49 4.48
CA LEU A 134 -2.44 -15.90 4.46
C LEU A 134 -1.62 -16.28 3.23
N ASP A 135 -0.39 -16.75 3.43
CA ASP A 135 0.45 -17.31 2.36
C ASP A 135 1.12 -18.62 2.77
N ASP A 136 1.08 -19.58 1.85
CA ASP A 136 1.48 -20.99 1.99
C ASP A 136 1.08 -21.73 3.28
N SER A 137 1.21 -23.05 3.23
CA SER A 137 1.33 -23.87 4.44
C SER A 137 2.71 -24.49 4.45
N ILE A 138 3.47 -24.28 5.52
CA ILE A 138 4.68 -25.03 5.78
C ILE A 138 4.29 -26.15 6.72
N ASP A 139 4.53 -27.41 6.31
CA ASP A 139 4.22 -28.61 7.09
C ASP A 139 2.74 -28.74 7.53
N GLY A 140 1.82 -28.12 6.78
CA GLY A 140 0.38 -28.15 7.06
C GLY A 140 -0.09 -27.08 8.05
N GLU A 141 0.80 -26.23 8.56
CA GLU A 141 0.44 -25.07 9.38
C GLU A 141 0.19 -23.84 8.51
N ILE A 142 -0.87 -23.09 8.84
CA ILE A 142 -1.26 -21.88 8.16
C ILE A 142 -0.39 -20.72 8.65
N ILE A 143 0.30 -20.03 7.74
CA ILE A 143 1.14 -18.88 8.09
C ILE A 143 0.40 -17.57 7.79
N HIS A 144 0.36 -16.71 8.80
CA HIS A 144 -0.14 -15.34 8.73
C HIS A 144 1.06 -14.39 8.67
N TYR A 145 1.12 -13.57 7.63
CA TYR A 145 2.15 -12.53 7.46
C TYR A 145 1.66 -11.14 7.90
N GLY A 146 0.41 -11.04 8.36
CA GLY A 146 -0.15 -9.79 8.85
C GLY A 146 0.36 -9.42 10.23
N SER A 147 0.35 -8.13 10.54
CA SER A 147 0.81 -7.59 11.82
C SER A 147 -0.33 -7.49 12.82
N GLU A 148 -0.12 -8.04 14.02
CA GLU A 148 -1.04 -7.87 15.16
C GLU A 148 -1.09 -6.39 15.62
N ASP A 149 0.02 -5.66 15.55
CA ASP A 149 0.06 -4.22 15.88
C ASP A 149 -0.83 -3.39 14.94
N ILE A 150 -0.82 -3.72 13.64
CA ILE A 150 -1.72 -3.07 12.67
C ILE A 150 -3.17 -3.44 12.99
N LEU A 151 -3.46 -4.72 13.26
CA LEU A 151 -4.81 -5.15 13.61
C LEU A 151 -5.33 -4.41 14.84
N GLU A 152 -4.55 -4.34 15.91
CA GLU A 152 -4.90 -3.59 17.13
C GLU A 152 -5.18 -2.13 16.81
N ARG A 153 -4.30 -1.49 16.02
CA ARG A 153 -4.47 -0.07 15.66
C ARG A 153 -5.72 0.15 14.80
N VAL A 154 -5.93 -0.66 13.78
CA VAL A 154 -7.08 -0.57 12.87
C VAL A 154 -8.38 -0.75 13.63
N MET A 155 -8.48 -1.74 14.52
CA MET A 155 -9.69 -1.95 15.32
C MET A 155 -9.96 -0.79 16.28
N LYS A 156 -8.91 -0.09 16.74
CA LYS A 156 -9.03 1.07 17.63
C LYS A 156 -9.41 2.36 16.91
N ILE A 157 -8.88 2.62 15.71
CA ILE A 157 -9.18 3.86 14.97
C ILE A 157 -10.38 3.72 14.03
N HIS A 158 -10.69 2.50 13.62
CA HIS A 158 -11.84 2.16 12.81
C HIS A 158 -11.93 2.98 11.50
N PRO A 159 -10.88 2.90 10.65
CA PRO A 159 -10.85 3.66 9.41
C PRO A 159 -11.95 3.16 8.45
N ARG A 160 -12.36 3.98 7.49
CA ARG A 160 -13.30 3.54 6.45
C ARG A 160 -12.69 2.48 5.55
N ALA A 161 -11.39 2.62 5.27
CA ALA A 161 -10.63 1.60 4.55
C ALA A 161 -9.19 1.46 5.05
N HIS A 162 -8.66 0.24 4.92
CA HIS A 162 -7.26 -0.11 5.10
C HIS A 162 -6.73 -0.72 3.80
N LEU A 163 -5.80 -0.01 3.16
CA LEU A 163 -5.21 -0.33 1.86
C LEU A 163 -3.79 -0.85 2.06
N PHE A 164 -3.51 -2.06 1.57
CA PHE A 164 -2.21 -2.72 1.73
C PHE A 164 -1.89 -3.69 0.58
N GLY A 165 -0.74 -4.34 0.64
CA GLY A 165 -0.25 -5.25 -0.39
C GLY A 165 0.45 -6.46 0.21
N HIS A 166 1.67 -6.72 -0.25
CA HIS A 166 2.65 -7.70 0.26
C HIS A 166 2.30 -9.17 0.02
N ILE A 167 1.03 -9.56 0.24
CA ILE A 167 0.60 -10.98 0.16
C ILE A 167 -0.14 -11.24 -1.15
N HIS A 168 0.61 -11.56 -2.20
CA HIS A 168 0.10 -11.65 -3.58
C HIS A 168 -1.06 -12.64 -3.75
N ARG A 169 -0.97 -13.80 -3.07
CA ARG A 169 -1.99 -14.86 -3.10
C ARG A 169 -3.36 -14.39 -2.61
N ARG A 170 -3.39 -13.35 -1.79
CA ARG A 170 -4.58 -12.82 -1.13
C ARG A 170 -5.00 -11.46 -1.65
N HIS A 171 -4.54 -11.11 -2.86
CA HIS A 171 -5.11 -10.01 -3.61
C HIS A 171 -6.65 -10.03 -3.58
N GLY A 172 -7.26 -8.88 -3.32
CA GLY A 172 -8.71 -8.71 -3.36
C GLY A 172 -9.25 -7.76 -2.30
N LEU A 173 -10.56 -7.89 -2.03
CA LEU A 173 -11.33 -7.05 -1.13
C LEU A 173 -12.07 -7.90 -0.10
N THR A 174 -12.13 -7.42 1.14
CA THR A 174 -13.02 -7.95 2.17
C THR A 174 -13.54 -6.80 3.03
N GLU A 175 -14.69 -6.99 3.66
CA GLU A 175 -15.24 -6.03 4.61
C GLU A 175 -15.45 -6.74 5.94
N GLN A 176 -14.91 -6.18 7.02
CA GLN A 176 -15.09 -6.71 8.37
C GLN A 176 -15.32 -5.55 9.33
N ASN A 177 -16.32 -5.69 10.21
CA ASN A 177 -16.69 -4.67 11.18
C ASN A 177 -16.97 -3.29 10.56
N GLY A 178 -17.42 -3.22 9.31
CA GLY A 178 -17.66 -1.95 8.60
C GLY A 178 -16.41 -1.26 8.06
N ILE A 179 -15.24 -1.93 8.11
CA ILE A 179 -13.99 -1.48 7.53
C ILE A 179 -13.75 -2.23 6.22
N ILE A 180 -13.47 -1.50 5.14
CA ILE A 180 -13.05 -2.10 3.87
C ILE A 180 -11.56 -2.39 3.92
N PHE A 181 -11.17 -3.64 3.69
CA PHE A 181 -9.78 -4.06 3.58
C PHE A 181 -9.48 -4.41 2.13
N SER A 182 -8.42 -3.82 1.60
CA SER A 182 -8.00 -4.04 0.22
C SER A 182 -6.55 -4.47 0.17
N ASN A 183 -6.32 -5.69 -0.30
CA ASN A 183 -5.00 -6.16 -0.72
C ASN A 183 -4.85 -5.85 -2.21
N GLY A 184 -4.07 -4.82 -2.52
CA GLY A 184 -3.85 -4.27 -3.85
C GLY A 184 -2.77 -4.96 -4.67
N ALA A 185 -2.17 -6.06 -4.19
CA ALA A 185 -1.03 -6.71 -4.83
C ALA A 185 -1.33 -7.07 -6.30
N ILE A 186 -0.69 -6.36 -7.23
CA ILE A 186 -0.96 -6.45 -8.66
C ILE A 186 -0.20 -7.63 -9.26
N MET A 187 1.08 -7.80 -8.94
CA MET A 187 1.78 -9.01 -9.36
C MET A 187 1.18 -10.23 -8.65
N ASN A 188 0.95 -11.31 -9.37
CA ASN A 188 0.48 -12.55 -8.74
C ASN A 188 1.63 -13.31 -8.05
N GLU A 189 1.30 -14.36 -7.30
CA GLU A 189 2.25 -15.11 -6.48
C GLU A 189 3.44 -15.74 -7.24
N ASP A 190 3.22 -16.16 -8.49
CA ASP A 190 4.25 -16.78 -9.33
C ASP A 190 4.91 -15.80 -10.32
N TYR A 191 4.61 -14.51 -10.19
CA TYR A 191 5.15 -13.42 -11.02
C TYR A 191 4.85 -13.55 -12.53
N SER A 192 3.88 -14.37 -12.92
CA SER A 192 3.54 -14.61 -14.32
C SER A 192 2.47 -13.65 -14.89
N LYS A 193 1.58 -13.14 -14.03
CA LYS A 193 0.38 -12.38 -14.43
C LYS A 193 0.12 -11.20 -13.50
N LEU A 194 -0.72 -10.30 -13.99
CA LEU A 194 -1.21 -9.17 -13.20
C LEU A 194 -2.65 -9.44 -12.78
N ASN A 195 -2.94 -9.20 -11.51
CA ASN A 195 -4.27 -9.14 -10.95
C ASN A 195 -4.99 -7.87 -11.41
N ILE A 196 -6.32 -7.89 -11.30
CA ILE A 196 -7.16 -6.75 -11.67
C ILE A 196 -7.07 -5.70 -10.55
N PRO A 197 -6.79 -4.42 -10.86
CA PRO A 197 -6.81 -3.35 -9.87
C PRO A 197 -8.10 -3.29 -9.04
N ASN A 198 -7.96 -3.06 -7.73
CA ASN A 198 -9.12 -2.91 -6.85
C ASN A 198 -9.71 -1.52 -6.98
N LEU A 199 -11.04 -1.45 -7.02
CA LEU A 199 -11.79 -0.21 -7.09
C LEU A 199 -12.72 -0.13 -5.89
N ILE A 200 -12.56 0.91 -5.07
CA ILE A 200 -13.20 1.05 -3.77
C ILE A 200 -14.05 2.32 -3.79
N GLU A 201 -15.23 2.27 -3.17
CA GLU A 201 -16.13 3.41 -3.02
C GLU A 201 -16.35 3.70 -1.53
N ILE A 202 -16.08 4.94 -1.14
CA ILE A 202 -16.13 5.47 0.25
C ILE A 202 -17.13 6.61 0.37
#